data_AF-A0A0P8ZXX8-F1
#
_entry.id   AF-A0A0P8ZXX8-F1
#
_cell.length_a   1.000
_cell.length_b   1.000
_cell.length_c   1.000
_cell.angle_alpha   90.00
_cell.angle_beta   90.00
_cell.angle_gamma   90.00
#
_symmetry.space_group_name_H-M   'P 1'
#
loop_
_entity.id
_entity.type
_entity.pdbx_description
1 polymer ?
#
loop_
_entity_poly.entity_id
_entity_poly.type
_entity_poly.pdbx_seq_one_letter_code
_entity_poly.pdbx_strand_id
1 'polypeptide(L)'
;MIFRGDEPEQIGLLRKLYPKGNYFMQGDEAIAYGALFAGCRFYAGYPITPASEIAETMARELPKVRGYYIQMEDEIASIAAVIGAS
;
A
#
# COMPACT_ATOMS: atom_id res chain seq x y z
N MET A 1 -1.47 -16.20 9.00
CA MET A 1 -0.46 -16.17 7.93
C MET A 1 0.39 -14.94 8.22
N ILE A 2 1.65 -15.12 8.65
CA ILE A 2 2.52 -13.98 9.00
C ILE A 2 3.22 -13.52 7.72
N PHE A 3 2.94 -12.30 7.26
CA PHE A 3 3.60 -11.71 6.10
C PHE A 3 4.95 -11.14 6.51
N ARG A 4 6.03 -11.92 6.41
CA ARG A 4 7.39 -11.40 6.60
C ARG A 4 7.81 -10.63 5.34
N GLY A 5 8.04 -9.33 5.46
CA GLY A 5 8.61 -8.52 4.39
C GLY A 5 10.12 -8.76 4.29
N ASP A 6 10.61 -9.15 3.10
CA ASP A 6 12.02 -8.95 2.74
C ASP A 6 12.23 -7.45 2.46
N GLU A 7 12.35 -6.66 3.53
CA GLU A 7 12.59 -5.20 3.48
C GLU A 7 13.73 -4.79 2.52
N PRO A 8 14.89 -5.48 2.48
CA PRO A 8 16.01 -5.06 1.63
C PRO A 8 15.72 -5.17 0.14
N GLU A 9 15.07 -6.26 -0.31
CA GLU A 9 14.74 -6.46 -1.72
C GLU A 9 13.66 -5.51 -2.20
N GLN A 10 12.65 -5.26 -1.35
CA GLN A 10 11.53 -4.40 -1.66
C GLN A 10 11.95 -2.94 -1.85
N ILE A 11 12.72 -2.39 -0.92
CA ILE A 11 13.24 -1.01 -1.04
C ILE A 11 14.15 -0.90 -2.27
N GLY A 12 14.94 -1.94 -2.55
CA GLY A 12 15.75 -2.03 -3.76
C GLY A 12 14.90 -1.95 -5.03
N LEU A 13 13.81 -2.72 -5.11
CA LEU A 13 12.89 -2.71 -6.25
C LEU A 13 12.17 -1.36 -6.39
N LEU A 14 11.64 -0.81 -5.30
CA LEU A 14 10.96 0.49 -5.33
C LEU A 14 11.89 1.61 -5.77
N ARG A 15 13.15 1.64 -5.29
CA ARG A 15 14.14 2.64 -5.73
C ARG A 15 14.52 2.49 -7.20
N LYS A 16 14.40 1.29 -7.77
CA LYS A 16 14.61 1.05 -9.20
C LYS A 16 13.42 1.51 -10.04
N LEU A 17 12.20 1.28 -9.57
CA LEU A 17 10.96 1.71 -10.23
C LEU A 17 10.73 3.22 -10.12
N TYR A 18 11.07 3.79 -8.96
CA TYR A 18 10.88 5.19 -8.58
C TYR A 18 12.22 5.77 -8.14
N PRO A 19 13.09 6.15 -9.10
CA PRO A 19 14.40 6.72 -8.80
C PRO A 19 14.27 8.10 -8.10
N LYS A 20 15.33 8.52 -7.41
CA LYS A 20 15.34 9.82 -6.74
C LYS A 20 15.10 10.94 -7.77
N GLY A 21 14.10 11.77 -7.52
CA GLY A 21 13.72 12.88 -8.39
C GLY A 21 12.60 13.71 -7.76
N ASN A 22 12.15 14.72 -8.51
CA ASN A 22 10.97 15.50 -8.14
C ASN A 22 9.75 14.89 -8.82
N TYR A 23 8.71 14.65 -8.03
CA TYR A 23 7.44 14.09 -8.50
C TYR A 23 6.33 15.08 -8.20
N PHE A 24 5.44 15.28 -9.17
CA PHE A 24 4.20 16.02 -8.97
C PHE A 24 3.10 14.98 -8.76
N MET A 25 2.56 14.92 -7.54
CA MET A 25 1.58 13.91 -7.12
C MET A 25 0.53 14.53 -6.20
N GLN A 26 -0.63 13.89 -6.11
CA GLN A 26 -1.66 14.25 -5.14
C GLN A 26 -1.27 13.78 -3.73
N GLY A 27 -1.95 14.34 -2.71
CA GLY A 27 -1.69 14.00 -1.30
C GLY A 27 -1.94 12.52 -1.00
N ASP A 28 -3.03 11.95 -1.52
CA ASP A 28 -3.38 10.54 -1.32
C ASP A 28 -2.38 9.57 -1.96
N GLU A 29 -1.90 9.91 -3.15
CA GLU A 29 -0.81 9.16 -3.80
C GLU A 29 0.47 9.22 -2.95
N ALA A 30 0.80 10.40 -2.41
CA ALA A 30 1.97 10.57 -1.54
C ALA A 30 1.87 9.71 -0.27
N ILE A 31 0.67 9.58 0.31
CA ILE A 31 0.42 8.70 1.46
C ILE A 31 0.65 7.24 1.08
N ALA A 32 0.09 6.79 -0.05
CA ALA A 32 0.23 5.41 -0.51
C ALA A 32 1.71 5.06 -0.81
N TYR A 33 2.42 5.93 -1.53
CA TYR A 33 3.86 5.74 -1.77
C TYR A 33 4.66 5.80 -0.46
N GLY A 34 4.35 6.71 0.45
CA GLY A 34 4.96 6.77 1.78
C GLY A 34 4.84 5.44 2.54
N ALA A 35 3.64 4.86 2.56
CA ALA A 35 3.38 3.56 3.18
C ALA A 35 4.18 2.44 2.50
N LEU A 36 4.22 2.40 1.16
CA LEU A 36 5.01 1.43 0.42
C LEU A 36 6.49 1.54 0.77
N PHE A 37 7.08 2.74 0.71
CA PHE A 37 8.49 2.96 1.04
C PHE A 37 8.81 2.70 2.52
N ALA A 38 7.82 2.78 3.41
CA ALA A 38 7.92 2.40 4.82
C ALA A 38 7.80 0.88 5.08
N GLY A 39 7.62 0.07 4.04
CA GLY A 39 7.56 -1.38 4.17
C GLY A 39 6.13 -1.94 4.30
N CYS A 40 5.09 -1.13 4.10
CA CYS A 40 3.71 -1.64 4.09
C CYS A 40 3.54 -2.74 3.01
N ARG A 41 2.85 -3.82 3.40
CA ARG A 41 2.75 -5.04 2.59
C ARG A 41 1.34 -5.62 2.54
N PHE A 42 0.43 -5.02 3.28
CA PHE A 42 -0.97 -5.37 3.31
C PHE A 42 -1.80 -4.09 3.40
N TYR A 43 -2.82 -3.99 2.56
CA TYR A 43 -3.83 -2.95 2.64
C TYR A 43 -5.20 -3.60 2.53
N ALA A 44 -6.07 -3.28 3.48
CA ALA A 44 -7.49 -3.57 3.40
C ALA A 44 -8.28 -2.27 3.53
N GLY A 45 -9.28 -2.08 2.68
CA GLY A 45 -10.09 -0.87 2.71
C GLY A 45 -11.45 -1.05 2.04
N TYR A 46 -12.37 -0.17 2.41
CA TYR A 46 -13.66 0.01 1.77
C TYR A 46 -13.62 1.31 0.96
N PRO A 47 -14.06 1.33 -0.32
CA PRO A 47 -14.03 2.54 -1.13
C PRO A 47 -14.93 3.64 -0.55
N ILE A 48 -14.32 4.74 -0.13
CA ILE A 48 -15.03 5.93 0.36
C ILE A 48 -14.29 7.18 -0.12
N THR A 49 -15.03 8.14 -0.69
CA THR A 49 -14.48 9.45 -1.04
C THR A 49 -14.25 10.27 0.24
N PRO A 50 -13.14 11.03 0.35
CA PRO A 50 -12.12 11.32 -0.66
C PRO A 50 -10.87 10.40 -0.60
N ALA A 51 -10.94 9.21 0.00
CA ALA A 51 -9.77 8.34 0.21
C ALA A 51 -9.56 7.27 -0.89
N SER A 52 -10.35 7.32 -1.97
CA SER A 52 -10.36 6.30 -3.03
C SER A 52 -9.01 6.18 -3.73
N GLU A 53 -8.30 7.29 -3.94
CA GLU A 53 -7.02 7.35 -4.64
C GLU A 53 -5.91 6.61 -3.86
N ILE A 54 -6.01 6.53 -2.53
CA ILE A 54 -5.11 5.69 -1.72
C ILE A 54 -5.35 4.22 -2.07
N ALA A 55 -6.61 3.76 -2.04
CA ALA A 55 -6.96 2.39 -2.33
C ALA A 55 -6.57 1.99 -3.77
N GLU A 56 -6.82 2.86 -4.75
CA GLU A 56 -6.42 2.65 -6.15
C GLU A 56 -4.91 2.55 -6.32
N THR A 57 -4.15 3.43 -5.66
CA THR A 57 -2.68 3.38 -5.70
C THR A 57 -2.17 2.11 -5.04
N MET A 58 -2.69 1.74 -3.87
CA MET A 58 -2.27 0.52 -3.17
C MET A 58 -2.62 -0.75 -3.95
N ALA A 59 -3.79 -0.81 -4.59
CA ALA A 59 -4.17 -1.92 -5.47
C ALA A 59 -3.22 -2.09 -6.66
N ARG A 60 -2.72 -0.99 -7.23
CA ARG A 60 -1.77 -1.00 -8.36
C ARG A 60 -0.35 -1.36 -7.93
N GLU A 61 0.09 -0.85 -6.78
CA GLU A 61 1.51 -0.86 -6.42
C GLU A 61 1.92 -2.04 -5.53
N LEU A 62 1.06 -2.47 -4.60
CA LEU A 62 1.39 -3.59 -3.70
C LEU A 62 1.76 -4.88 -4.43
N PRO A 63 1.08 -5.31 -5.52
CA PRO A 63 1.45 -6.53 -6.22
C PRO A 63 2.88 -6.52 -6.78
N LYS A 64 3.41 -5.33 -7.15
CA LYS A 64 4.79 -5.19 -7.66
C LYS A 64 5.83 -5.54 -6.61
N VAL A 65 5.48 -5.38 -5.33
CA VAL A 65 6.37 -5.63 -4.18
C VAL A 65 5.95 -6.85 -3.35
N ARG A 66 5.20 -7.79 -3.96
CA ARG A 66 4.66 -9.00 -3.31
C ARG A 66 3.79 -8.68 -2.08
N GLY A 67 3.15 -7.50 -2.08
CA GLY A 67 2.14 -7.12 -1.11
C GLY A 67 0.73 -7.48 -1.58
N TYR A 68 -0.23 -7.35 -0.68
CA TYR A 68 -1.61 -7.73 -0.90
C TYR A 68 -2.56 -6.57 -0.65
N TYR A 69 -3.40 -6.29 -1.64
CA TYR A 69 -4.55 -5.40 -1.52
C TYR A 69 -5.82 -6.24 -1.43
N ILE A 70 -6.71 -5.89 -0.49
CA ILE A 70 -8.05 -6.46 -0.42
C ILE A 70 -9.08 -5.35 -0.27
N GLN A 71 -10.10 -5.37 -1.12
CA GLN A 71 -11.28 -4.55 -0.92
C GLN A 71 -12.24 -5.30 -0.01
N MET A 72 -12.60 -4.68 1.11
CA MET A 72 -13.56 -5.25 2.06
C MET A 72 -14.95 -4.66 1.83
N GLU A 73 -15.95 -5.22 2.50
CA GLU A 73 -17.36 -4.83 2.38
C GLU A 73 -17.72 -3.55 3.14
N ASP A 74 -17.01 -3.26 4.24
CA ASP A 74 -17.20 -2.08 5.07
C ASP A 74 -15.89 -1.71 5.82
N GLU A 75 -15.93 -0.59 6.54
CA GLU A 75 -14.79 -0.09 7.31
C GLU A 75 -14.43 -0.99 8.50
N ILE A 76 -15.40 -1.74 9.07
CA ILE A 76 -15.19 -2.62 10.22
C ILE A 76 -14.43 -3.88 9.79
N ALA A 77 -14.82 -4.49 8.69
CA ALA A 77 -14.14 -5.61 8.08
C ALA A 77 -12.74 -5.21 7.58
N SER A 78 -12.60 -4.00 7.03
CA SER A 78 -11.31 -3.39 6.67
C SER A 78 -10.35 -3.38 7.86
N ILE A 79 -10.75 -2.78 8.99
CA ILE A 79 -9.85 -2.70 10.15
C ILE A 79 -9.61 -4.08 10.79
N ALA A 80 -10.60 -4.97 10.81
CA ALA A 80 -10.42 -6.33 11.32
C ALA A 80 -9.37 -7.12 10.50
N ALA A 81 -9.40 -6.99 9.17
CA ALA A 81 -8.41 -7.60 8.29
C ALA A 81 -7.01 -7.01 8.49
N VAL A 82 -6.89 -5.67 8.64
CA VAL A 82 -5.60 -5.02 8.95
C VAL A 82 -5.02 -5.53 10.27
N ILE A 83 -5.83 -5.62 11.32
CA ILE A 83 -5.38 -6.14 12.62
C ILE A 83 -4.90 -7.59 12.51
N GLY A 84 -5.62 -8.44 11.77
CA GLY A 84 -5.24 -9.85 11.58
C GLY A 84 -3.97 -10.06 10.74
N ALA A 85 -3.56 -9.06 9.95
CA ALA A 85 -2.38 -9.12 9.10
C ALA A 85 -1.09 -8.64 9.79
N SER A 86 -1.21 -7.90 10.89
CA SER A 86 -0.09 -7.37 11.68
C SER A 86 0.54 -8.38 12.62
#